data_AF-A0A0L7KPE3-F1
#
_entry.id   AF-A0A0L7KPE3-F1
#
_cell.length_a   1.000
_cell.length_b   1.000
_cell.length_c   1.000
_cell.angle_alpha   90.00
_cell.angle_beta   90.00
_cell.angle_gamma   90.00
#
_symmetry.space_group_name_H-M   'P 1'
#
loop_
_entity.id
_entity.type
_entity.pdbx_description
1 polymer ?
#
loop_
_entity_poly.entity_id
_entity_poly.type
_entity_poly.pdbx_seq_one_letter_code
_entity_poly.pdbx_strand_id
1 'polypeptide(L)'
;SAVSRHLCMASVDQVADRNVLQNSTVSIENNLLPCNKCSQIRSNITPGASSSSSEQFWQKLSYCKQNVPVIKRIPRGARVSVAQSLTTDIKAAIAQNSESTWEHLLTWPYRILHVPDNPNDKTSLTAKIKRN
;
A
#
# COMPACT_ATOMS: atom_id res chain seq x y z
N SER A 1 -9.63 64.26 32.24
CA SER A 1 -10.08 63.99 33.62
C SER A 1 -11.48 63.40 33.55
N ALA A 2 -11.75 62.43 34.42
CA ALA A 2 -13.03 61.78 34.74
C ALA A 2 -13.61 60.70 33.79
N VAL A 3 -13.97 59.61 34.45
CA VAL A 3 -14.45 58.28 34.05
C VAL A 3 -15.94 58.18 34.42
N SER A 4 -16.78 57.48 33.63
CA SER A 4 -17.94 56.71 34.15
C SER A 4 -18.55 55.85 33.04
N ARG A 5 -18.23 54.55 32.94
CA ARG A 5 -18.96 53.38 33.49
C ARG A 5 -20.35 53.12 32.89
N HIS A 6 -20.39 52.14 31.98
CA HIS A 6 -21.45 51.13 32.01
C HIS A 6 -20.87 49.76 31.63
N LEU A 7 -20.93 48.83 32.59
CA LEU A 7 -20.73 47.40 32.41
C LEU A 7 -22.06 46.80 31.95
N CYS A 8 -22.03 45.88 30.98
CA CYS A 8 -22.46 44.49 31.18
C CYS A 8 -22.39 43.66 29.89
N MET A 9 -21.59 42.59 29.97
CA MET A 9 -21.77 41.24 29.42
C MET A 9 -22.05 41.07 27.92
N ALA A 10 -20.99 40.78 27.17
CA ALA A 10 -21.09 39.99 25.94
C ALA A 10 -20.45 38.61 26.17
N SER A 11 -21.22 37.60 25.78
CA SER A 11 -21.01 36.17 25.96
C SER A 11 -19.66 35.69 25.45
N VAL A 12 -19.06 34.80 26.22
CA VAL A 12 -18.02 33.86 25.79
C VAL A 12 -18.68 32.92 24.77
N ASP A 13 -18.16 32.85 23.55
CA ASP A 13 -17.56 31.61 23.05
C ASP A 13 -16.81 31.81 21.73
N GLN A 14 -15.70 31.09 21.69
CA GLN A 14 -14.57 31.15 20.77
C GLN A 14 -14.93 30.62 19.38
N VAL A 15 -14.49 31.30 18.31
CA VAL A 15 -13.98 30.60 17.11
C VAL A 15 -12.92 31.46 16.42
N ALA A 16 -11.77 30.82 16.19
CA ALA A 16 -10.73 31.12 15.21
C ALA A 16 -9.94 32.41 15.39
N ASP A 17 -8.70 32.26 15.85
CA ASP A 17 -7.63 33.00 15.20
C ASP A 17 -6.36 32.18 14.99
N ARG A 18 -5.74 32.51 13.86
CA ARG A 18 -4.53 31.92 13.31
C ARG A 18 -3.36 32.07 14.28
N ASN A 19 -2.56 31.01 14.42
CA ASN A 19 -1.12 31.20 14.46
C ASN A 19 -0.40 30.07 13.74
N VAL A 20 0.30 30.49 12.69
CA VAL A 20 1.22 29.73 11.85
C VAL A 20 2.60 29.80 12.51
N LEU A 21 3.36 28.72 12.34
CA LEU A 21 4.75 28.48 12.76
C LEU A 21 4.95 28.05 14.22
N GLN A 22 5.03 26.74 14.44
CA GLN A 22 6.24 26.15 15.02
C GLN A 22 6.53 24.79 14.38
N ASN A 23 7.79 24.64 13.99
CA ASN A 23 8.38 23.48 13.35
C ASN A 23 8.39 22.29 14.32
N SER A 24 7.77 21.19 13.92
CA SER A 24 8.02 19.88 14.51
C SER A 24 8.47 18.94 13.40
N THR A 25 9.77 18.98 13.13
CA THR A 25 10.48 17.94 12.41
C THR A 25 10.38 16.67 13.25
N VAL A 26 9.37 15.83 12.98
CA VAL A 26 9.34 14.47 13.53
C VAL A 26 10.36 13.68 12.72
N SER A 27 11.57 13.55 13.28
CA SER A 27 12.54 12.56 12.86
C SER A 27 11.92 11.18 13.08
N ILE A 28 11.31 10.61 12.03
CA ILE A 28 11.02 9.19 11.98
C ILE A 28 12.36 8.52 11.68
N GLU A 29 13.14 8.23 12.73
CA GLU A 29 14.23 7.28 12.63
C GLU A 29 13.65 5.92 12.24
N ASN A 30 13.95 5.50 11.01
CA ASN A 30 13.65 4.18 10.49
C ASN A 30 14.48 3.12 11.23
N ASN A 31 14.06 2.75 12.43
CA ASN A 31 14.50 1.49 13.06
C ASN A 31 13.60 0.33 12.57
N LEU A 32 13.59 0.11 11.26
CA LEU A 32 13.12 -1.15 10.69
C LEU A 32 14.23 -2.18 10.91
N LEU A 33 14.21 -2.82 12.08
CA LEU A 33 14.94 -4.06 12.32
C LEU A 33 14.60 -5.05 11.18
N PRO A 34 15.61 -5.65 10.51
CA PRO A 34 15.34 -6.76 9.61
C PRO A 34 14.67 -7.86 10.44
N CYS A 35 13.52 -8.32 9.96
CA CYS A 35 12.84 -9.48 10.52
C CYS A 35 13.73 -10.71 10.28
N ASN A 36 14.56 -11.04 11.27
CA ASN A 36 15.44 -12.21 11.25
C ASN A 36 14.65 -13.53 11.44
N LYS A 37 13.33 -13.48 11.65
CA LYS A 37 12.48 -14.65 11.88
C LYS A 37 11.98 -15.34 10.60
N CYS A 38 12.14 -14.73 9.42
CA CYS A 38 11.80 -15.40 8.16
C CYS A 38 12.89 -16.37 7.64
N SER A 39 14.09 -16.35 8.21
CA SER A 39 15.24 -17.09 7.68
C SER A 39 15.32 -18.56 8.12
N GLN A 40 14.51 -19.01 9.09
CA GLN A 40 14.62 -20.36 9.66
C GLN A 40 13.57 -21.37 9.17
N ILE A 41 12.65 -20.99 8.28
CA ILE A 41 11.64 -21.93 7.72
C ILE A 41 12.12 -22.49 6.38
N ARG A 42 13.38 -22.97 6.29
CA ARG A 42 13.95 -23.46 5.02
C ARG A 42 14.39 -24.92 4.99
N SER A 43 14.07 -25.70 6.01
CA SER A 43 14.38 -27.13 6.00
C SER A 43 13.17 -27.96 6.41
N ASN A 44 12.65 -28.69 5.42
CA ASN A 44 11.77 -29.87 5.49
C ASN A 44 10.45 -29.69 4.73
N ILE A 45 10.53 -29.63 3.40
CA ILE A 45 9.38 -29.97 2.55
C ILE A 45 9.74 -31.27 1.84
N THR A 46 9.32 -32.39 2.44
CA THR A 46 9.30 -33.71 1.82
C THR A 46 8.22 -33.70 0.73
N PRO A 47 8.53 -34.04 -0.54
CA PRO A 47 7.53 -34.05 -1.61
C PRO A 47 6.71 -35.35 -1.51
N GLY A 48 5.67 -35.34 -0.70
CA GLY A 48 4.83 -36.52 -0.55
C GLY A 48 3.64 -36.33 0.39
N ALA A 49 2.67 -35.52 0.00
CA ALA A 49 1.28 -35.61 0.45
C ALA A 49 0.44 -34.54 -0.28
N SER A 50 -0.80 -34.89 -0.62
CA SER A 50 -1.84 -34.05 -1.22
C SER A 50 -1.83 -32.61 -0.69
N SER A 51 -1.24 -31.68 -1.45
CA SER A 51 -1.19 -30.28 -1.07
C SER A 51 -2.58 -29.67 -1.17
N SER A 52 -3.11 -29.26 -0.02
CA SER A 52 -4.37 -28.49 0.05
C SER A 52 -4.25 -27.24 -0.84
N SER A 53 -5.36 -26.78 -1.45
CA SER A 53 -5.36 -25.60 -2.35
C SER A 53 -4.65 -24.39 -1.73
N SER A 54 -4.84 -24.22 -0.41
CA SER A 54 -4.17 -23.19 0.38
C SER A 54 -2.65 -23.29 0.38
N GLU A 55 -2.07 -24.49 0.46
CA GLU A 55 -0.60 -24.64 0.43
C GLU A 55 -0.03 -24.25 -0.92
N GLN A 56 -0.72 -24.58 -2.02
CA GLN A 56 -0.33 -24.19 -3.36
C GLN A 56 -0.38 -22.67 -3.53
N PHE A 57 -1.41 -22.02 -2.98
CA PHE A 57 -1.52 -20.56 -2.96
C PHE A 57 -0.36 -19.90 -2.19
N TRP A 58 -0.04 -20.38 -0.98
CA TRP A 58 1.06 -19.81 -0.19
C TRP A 58 2.42 -19.98 -0.86
N GLN A 59 2.66 -21.12 -1.50
CA GLN A 59 3.86 -21.37 -2.30
C GLN A 59 3.96 -20.38 -3.46
N LYS A 60 2.86 -20.16 -4.19
CA LYS A 60 2.80 -19.16 -5.27
C LYS A 60 3.07 -17.75 -4.76
N LEU A 61 2.45 -17.33 -3.66
CA LEU A 61 2.67 -15.99 -3.10
C LEU A 61 4.12 -15.80 -2.62
N SER A 62 4.69 -16.83 -2.00
CA SER A 62 6.09 -16.85 -1.58
C SER A 62 7.03 -16.73 -2.78
N TYR A 63 6.74 -17.47 -3.85
CA TYR A 63 7.48 -17.36 -5.12
C TYR A 63 7.41 -15.94 -5.70
N CYS A 64 6.22 -15.34 -5.78
CA CYS A 64 6.06 -13.97 -6.27
C CYS A 64 6.87 -12.97 -5.44
N LYS A 65 6.82 -13.07 -4.11
CA LYS A 65 7.56 -12.18 -3.21
C LYS A 65 9.07 -12.27 -3.38
N GLN A 66 9.61 -13.45 -3.65
CA GLN A 66 11.04 -13.68 -3.80
C GLN A 66 11.56 -13.29 -5.19
N ASN A 67 10.75 -13.50 -6.23
CA ASN A 67 11.23 -13.46 -7.62
C ASN A 67 10.68 -12.29 -8.45
N VAL A 68 9.58 -11.66 -8.03
CA VAL A 68 8.93 -10.60 -8.83
C VAL A 68 9.26 -9.23 -8.24
N PRO A 69 10.17 -8.45 -8.86
CA PRO A 69 10.47 -7.10 -8.40
C PRO A 69 9.27 -6.19 -8.66
N VAL A 70 8.77 -5.56 -7.60
CA VAL A 70 7.67 -4.61 -7.65
C VAL A 70 8.21 -3.18 -7.57
N ILE A 71 7.63 -2.25 -8.35
CA ILE A 71 8.01 -0.84 -8.31
C ILE A 71 7.76 -0.26 -6.90
N LYS A 72 8.75 0.49 -6.38
CA LYS A 72 8.62 1.15 -5.07
C LYS A 72 7.77 2.42 -5.12
N ARG A 73 7.66 3.05 -6.30
CA ARG A 73 6.95 4.31 -6.49
C ARG A 73 6.13 4.28 -7.77
N ILE A 74 4.83 4.46 -7.64
CA ILE A 74 3.91 4.55 -8.79
C ILE A 74 4.12 5.90 -9.49
N PRO A 75 4.48 5.92 -10.79
CA PRO A 75 4.59 7.15 -11.57
C PRO A 75 3.30 7.96 -11.55
N ARG A 76 3.40 9.30 -11.50
CA ARG A 76 2.23 10.20 -11.39
C ARG A 76 1.19 9.91 -12.46
N GLY A 77 1.62 9.68 -13.71
CA GLY A 77 0.74 9.39 -14.84
C GLY A 77 0.03 8.03 -14.81
N ALA A 78 0.44 7.10 -13.94
CA ALA A 78 -0.16 5.78 -13.80
C ALA A 78 -1.09 5.64 -12.59
N ARG A 79 -1.01 6.56 -11.60
CA ARG A 79 -1.72 6.44 -10.31
C ARG A 79 -3.22 6.19 -10.46
N VAL A 80 -3.89 6.92 -11.34
CA VAL A 80 -5.34 6.77 -11.57
C VAL A 80 -5.67 5.38 -12.11
N SER A 81 -4.92 4.92 -13.12
CA SER A 81 -5.11 3.59 -13.73
C SER A 81 -4.87 2.47 -12.73
N VAL A 82 -3.82 2.60 -11.92
CA VAL A 82 -3.47 1.63 -10.87
C VAL A 82 -4.56 1.57 -9.80
N ALA A 83 -5.03 2.74 -9.34
CA ALA A 83 -6.10 2.81 -8.35
C ALA A 83 -7.41 2.22 -8.89
N GLN A 84 -7.75 2.48 -10.15
CA GLN A 84 -8.91 1.89 -10.82
C GLN A 84 -8.80 0.36 -10.89
N SER A 85 -7.65 -0.17 -11.32
CA SER A 85 -7.40 -1.62 -11.35
C SER A 85 -7.56 -2.25 -9.97
N LEU A 86 -6.92 -1.69 -8.94
CA LEU A 86 -7.05 -2.21 -7.57
C LEU A 86 -8.49 -2.13 -7.05
N THR A 87 -9.20 -1.04 -7.34
CA THR A 87 -10.60 -0.87 -6.95
C THR A 87 -11.49 -1.95 -7.56
N THR A 88 -11.25 -2.31 -8.82
CA THR A 88 -11.97 -3.39 -9.50
C THR A 88 -11.75 -4.73 -8.80
N ASP A 89 -10.50 -5.09 -8.50
CA ASP A 89 -10.19 -6.37 -7.86
C ASP A 89 -10.72 -6.44 -6.41
N ILE A 90 -10.68 -5.33 -5.66
CA ILE A 90 -11.31 -5.25 -4.32
C ILE A 90 -12.82 -5.46 -4.41
N LYS A 91 -13.49 -4.77 -5.34
CA LYS A 91 -14.94 -4.92 -5.54
C LYS A 91 -15.31 -6.34 -5.93
N ALA A 92 -14.52 -6.97 -6.79
CA ALA A 92 -14.72 -8.36 -7.20
C ALA A 92 -14.57 -9.33 -6.02
N ALA A 93 -13.53 -9.16 -5.21
CA ALA A 93 -13.30 -9.98 -4.01
C ALA A 93 -14.44 -9.84 -2.99
N ILE A 94 -14.92 -8.62 -2.75
CA ILE A 94 -16.06 -8.39 -1.85
C ILE A 94 -17.35 -9.00 -2.40
N ALA A 95 -17.62 -8.83 -3.70
CA ALA A 95 -18.87 -9.26 -4.31
C ALA A 95 -18.98 -10.80 -4.42
N GLN A 96 -17.88 -11.47 -4.80
CA GLN A 96 -17.88 -12.91 -5.05
C GLN A 96 -17.45 -13.72 -3.82
N ASN A 97 -16.61 -13.14 -2.96
CA ASN A 97 -16.08 -13.75 -1.74
C ASN A 97 -15.55 -15.19 -1.94
N SER A 98 -14.93 -15.45 -3.09
CA SER A 98 -14.37 -16.74 -3.44
C SER A 98 -12.87 -16.79 -3.17
N GLU A 99 -12.33 -17.98 -2.89
CA GLU A 99 -10.88 -18.18 -2.75
C GLU A 99 -10.12 -17.64 -3.97
N SER A 100 -10.62 -17.90 -5.18
CA SER A 100 -10.01 -17.45 -6.43
C SER A 100 -9.92 -15.92 -6.55
N THR A 101 -10.95 -15.19 -6.13
CA THR A 101 -10.95 -13.73 -6.15
C THR A 101 -10.04 -13.13 -5.10
N TRP A 102 -9.93 -13.77 -3.94
CA TRP A 102 -8.99 -13.36 -2.90
C TRP A 102 -7.55 -13.63 -3.31
N GLU A 103 -7.26 -14.78 -3.92
CA GLU A 103 -5.95 -15.06 -4.51
C GLU A 103 -5.57 -14.04 -5.58
N HIS A 104 -6.51 -13.71 -6.47
CA HIS A 104 -6.28 -12.73 -7.53
C HIS A 104 -5.96 -11.34 -6.98
N LEU A 105 -6.67 -10.91 -5.94
CA LEU A 105 -6.40 -9.66 -5.21
C LEU A 105 -5.05 -9.70 -4.47
N LEU A 106 -4.73 -10.78 -3.77
CA LEU A 106 -3.49 -10.92 -3.00
C LEU A 106 -2.24 -11.01 -3.90
N THR A 107 -2.40 -11.49 -5.13
CA THR A 107 -1.33 -11.52 -6.14
C THR A 107 -1.29 -10.26 -7.02
N TRP A 108 -2.24 -9.33 -6.86
CA TRP A 108 -2.34 -8.10 -7.66
C TRP A 108 -1.05 -7.25 -7.73
N PRO A 109 -0.30 -7.01 -6.62
CA PRO A 109 0.91 -6.19 -6.70
C PRO A 109 1.95 -6.78 -7.65
N TYR A 110 2.07 -8.11 -7.68
CA TYR A 110 3.03 -8.82 -8.54
C TYR A 110 2.55 -8.91 -9.99
N ARG A 111 1.27 -8.70 -10.26
CA ARG A 111 0.71 -8.66 -11.61
C ARG A 111 0.81 -7.27 -12.21
N ILE A 112 0.36 -6.25 -11.49
CA ILE A 112 0.24 -4.88 -12.01
C ILE A 112 1.50 -4.05 -11.83
N LEU A 113 2.18 -4.21 -10.69
CA LEU A 113 3.29 -3.35 -10.29
C LEU A 113 4.67 -3.97 -10.54
N HIS A 114 4.74 -5.11 -11.23
CA HIS A 114 6.02 -5.73 -11.56
C HIS A 114 6.83 -4.86 -12.52
N VAL A 115 8.16 -4.91 -12.36
CA VAL A 115 9.09 -4.32 -13.31
C VAL A 115 9.25 -5.30 -14.48
N PRO A 116 8.93 -4.92 -15.72
CA PRO A 116 9.10 -5.84 -16.85
C PRO A 116 10.58 -6.02 -17.16
N ASP A 117 10.99 -7.29 -17.28
CA ASP A 117 12.39 -7.71 -17.42
C ASP A 117 12.99 -7.53 -18.81
N ASN A 118 12.27 -6.92 -19.78
CA ASN A 118 12.76 -6.85 -21.15
C ASN A 118 13.68 -5.62 -21.35
N PRO A 119 15.01 -5.81 -21.49
CA PRO A 119 15.97 -4.71 -21.63
C PRO A 119 15.82 -3.98 -22.97
N ASN A 120 15.19 -4.60 -23.98
CA ASN A 120 14.96 -4.01 -25.29
C ASN A 120 13.64 -3.22 -25.38
N ASP A 121 12.80 -3.29 -24.35
CA ASP A 121 11.53 -2.58 -24.33
C ASP A 121 11.72 -1.12 -23.91
N LYS A 122 11.73 -0.25 -24.93
CA LYS A 122 11.84 1.22 -24.80
C LYS A 122 10.57 1.89 -24.26
N THR A 123 9.51 1.15 -23.94
CA THR A 123 8.29 1.76 -23.41
C THR A 123 8.51 2.30 -21.98
N SER A 124 7.93 3.47 -21.70
CA SER A 124 8.07 4.10 -20.40
C SER A 124 7.42 3.26 -19.30
N LEU A 125 7.95 3.33 -18.08
CA LEU A 125 7.40 2.62 -16.93
C LEU A 125 5.91 2.94 -16.71
N THR A 126 5.49 4.18 -17.00
CA THR A 126 4.08 4.58 -16.94
C THR A 126 3.23 3.80 -17.95
N ALA A 127 3.72 3.63 -19.18
CA ALA A 127 3.00 2.89 -20.21
C ALA A 127 2.96 1.39 -19.90
N LYS A 128 4.04 0.84 -19.33
CA LYS A 128 4.12 -0.56 -18.87
C LYS A 128 3.06 -0.85 -17.80
N ILE A 129 3.03 -0.04 -16.74
CA ILE A 129 2.04 -0.20 -15.64
C ILE A 129 0.59 -0.10 -16.14
N LYS A 130 0.33 0.74 -17.14
CA LYS A 130 -1.02 0.90 -17.70
C LYS A 130 -1.47 -0.28 -18.58
N ARG A 131 -0.53 -1.10 -19.06
CA ARG A 131 -0.80 -2.24 -19.95
C ARG A 131 -0.85 -3.58 -19.21
N ASN A 132 -0.39 -3.62 -17.97
CA ASN A 132 -0.56 -4.76 -17.08
C ASN A 132 -2.01 -4.85 -16.59
#